data_AF-A0A831WGR9-F1
#
_entry.id   AF-A0A831WGR9-F1
#
_cell.length_a   1.000
_cell.length_b   1.000
_cell.length_c   1.000
_cell.angle_alpha   90.00
_cell.angle_beta   90.00
_cell.angle_gamma   90.00
#
_symmetry.space_group_name_H-M   'P 1'
#
loop_
_entity.id
_entity.type
_entity.pdbx_description
1 polymer ?
#
loop_
_entity_poly.entity_id
_entity_poly.type
_entity_poly.pdbx_seq_one_letter_code
_entity_poly.pdbx_strand_id
1 'polypeptide(L)'
;ALLRPGDVLITRHDHAASNLFLPGFWPHAALYIGTPGERKALGVDLPPDILARWGEEISVLEADKEGVLFRRLQDTLAVDSLVVLRPRCELDVIAQAITRVCRHEGKGYNFDFDFFRGDRLVCTEVVYRAYEGLGEMHFQLSEHAGRPALSAEDIIDLALEGRLFEAVALFGVAGCRESLLTEGGKLRACLLRSYRSG
;
A
#
# COMPACT_ATOMS: atom_id res chain seq x y z
N ALA A 1 -6.92 -11.71 13.31
CA ALA A 1 -5.86 -11.63 12.28
C ALA A 1 -5.08 -10.34 12.46
N LEU A 2 -3.80 -10.30 12.04
CA LEU A 2 -2.95 -9.09 12.11
C LEU A 2 -3.39 -8.04 11.08
N LEU A 3 -3.50 -8.47 9.83
CA LEU A 3 -3.97 -7.64 8.72
C LEU A 3 -5.50 -7.46 8.79
N ARG A 4 -5.95 -6.33 8.29
CA ARG A 4 -7.36 -5.97 8.10
C ARG A 4 -7.52 -5.35 6.71
N PRO A 5 -8.65 -5.55 6.03
CA PRO A 5 -8.87 -4.90 4.73
C PRO A 5 -8.69 -3.38 4.85
N GLY A 6 -8.04 -2.81 3.85
CA GLY A 6 -7.62 -1.42 3.82
C GLY A 6 -6.21 -1.17 4.36
N ASP A 7 -5.59 -2.12 5.05
CA ASP A 7 -4.18 -1.99 5.44
C ASP A 7 -3.30 -1.83 4.19
N VAL A 8 -2.41 -0.83 4.22
CA VAL A 8 -1.40 -0.57 3.22
C VAL A 8 -0.12 -1.31 3.61
N LEU A 9 0.41 -2.11 2.68
CA LEU A 9 1.64 -2.87 2.84
C LEU A 9 2.74 -2.10 2.13
N ILE A 10 3.71 -1.57 2.87
CA ILE A 10 4.90 -0.97 2.28
C ILE A 10 6.04 -1.98 2.40
N THR A 11 6.63 -2.35 1.26
CA THR A 11 7.55 -3.48 1.17
C THR A 11 8.86 -3.12 0.50
N ARG A 12 9.89 -3.93 0.78
CA ARG A 12 11.21 -3.82 0.17
C ARG A 12 11.80 -5.21 -0.07
N HIS A 13 12.39 -5.42 -1.24
CA HIS A 13 13.34 -6.50 -1.49
C HIS A 13 14.74 -5.89 -1.59
N ASP A 14 15.71 -6.35 -0.82
CA ASP A 14 17.06 -5.76 -0.80
C ASP A 14 17.80 -5.94 -2.13
N HIS A 15 17.51 -7.02 -2.87
CA HIS A 15 18.19 -7.40 -4.10
C HIS A 15 17.42 -7.05 -5.38
N ALA A 16 16.33 -6.28 -5.30
CA ALA A 16 15.60 -5.87 -6.48
C ALA A 16 16.34 -4.75 -7.23
N ALA A 17 16.52 -4.92 -8.54
CA ALA A 17 17.12 -3.92 -9.41
C ALA A 17 16.38 -2.57 -9.39
N SER A 18 15.09 -2.55 -9.05
CA SER A 18 14.28 -1.33 -8.89
C SER A 18 14.78 -0.40 -7.79
N ASN A 19 15.48 -0.91 -6.76
CA ASN A 19 16.09 -0.09 -5.71
C ASN A 19 17.22 0.81 -6.23
N LEU A 20 17.78 0.52 -7.41
CA LEU A 20 18.78 1.38 -8.05
C LEU A 20 18.15 2.58 -8.78
N PHE A 21 16.83 2.57 -9.00
CA PHE A 21 16.13 3.55 -9.84
C PHE A 21 15.02 4.32 -9.12
N LEU A 22 14.56 3.84 -7.97
CA LEU A 22 13.58 4.53 -7.12
C LEU A 22 14.29 5.10 -5.89
N PRO A 23 14.17 6.41 -5.60
CA PRO A 23 14.75 7.00 -4.40
C PRO A 23 14.04 6.47 -3.14
N GLY A 24 14.82 6.28 -2.06
CA GLY A 24 14.30 5.86 -0.75
C GLY A 24 14.63 4.41 -0.39
N PHE A 25 14.52 4.10 0.91
CA PHE A 25 14.63 2.74 1.44
C PHE A 25 13.37 1.92 1.18
N TRP A 26 12.18 2.54 1.20
CA TRP A 26 10.91 1.85 0.99
C TRP A 26 10.38 2.10 -0.44
N PRO A 27 10.53 1.16 -1.39
CA PRO A 27 10.25 1.42 -2.81
C PRO A 27 8.82 1.12 -3.25
N HIS A 28 8.06 0.30 -2.51
CA HIS A 28 6.83 -0.30 -3.02
C HIS A 28 5.66 -0.25 -2.05
N ALA A 29 4.45 -0.11 -2.60
CA ALA A 29 3.20 -0.09 -1.85
C ALA A 29 2.18 -1.05 -2.48
N ALA A 30 1.44 -1.76 -1.64
CA ALA A 30 0.33 -2.62 -2.01
C ALA A 30 -0.84 -2.40 -1.04
N LEU A 31 -2.06 -2.71 -1.48
CA LEU A 31 -3.26 -2.60 -0.64
C LEU A 31 -3.79 -4.00 -0.30
N TYR A 32 -3.92 -4.30 0.99
CA TYR A 32 -4.61 -5.49 1.43
C TYR A 32 -6.12 -5.27 1.30
N ILE A 33 -6.74 -5.96 0.34
CA ILE A 33 -8.16 -5.84 0.03
C ILE A 33 -9.03 -6.85 0.80
N GLY A 34 -8.45 -7.63 1.71
CA GLY A 34 -9.14 -8.64 2.51
C GLY A 34 -9.28 -9.98 1.82
N THR A 35 -9.60 -11.02 2.58
CA THR A 35 -10.08 -12.34 2.09
C THR A 35 -11.51 -12.24 1.54
N PRO A 36 -12.03 -13.26 0.82
CA PRO A 36 -13.42 -13.28 0.36
C PRO A 36 -14.44 -13.05 1.49
N GLY A 37 -14.21 -13.66 2.66
CA GLY A 37 -15.07 -13.50 3.84
C GLY A 37 -15.06 -12.07 4.39
N GLU A 38 -13.88 -11.44 4.48
CA GLU A 38 -13.75 -10.07 4.96
C GLU A 38 -14.36 -9.05 3.98
N ARG A 39 -14.15 -9.23 2.67
CA ARG A 39 -14.77 -8.39 1.64
C ARG A 39 -16.28 -8.45 1.68
N LYS A 40 -16.84 -9.66 1.82
CA LYS A 40 -18.28 -9.86 1.99
C LYS A 40 -18.80 -9.19 3.26
N ALA A 41 -18.09 -9.32 4.37
CA ALA A 41 -18.47 -8.69 5.63
C ALA A 41 -18.42 -7.15 5.58
N LEU A 42 -17.49 -6.58 4.81
CA LEU A 42 -17.38 -5.14 4.59
C LEU A 42 -18.41 -4.58 3.61
N GLY A 43 -19.11 -5.43 2.84
CA GLY A 43 -20.05 -4.98 1.81
C GLY A 43 -19.35 -4.39 0.58
N VAL A 44 -18.16 -4.89 0.25
CA VAL A 44 -17.45 -4.50 -0.97
C VAL A 44 -18.26 -5.00 -2.18
N ASP A 45 -18.72 -4.07 -3.01
CA ASP A 45 -19.50 -4.35 -4.22
C ASP A 45 -18.67 -4.01 -5.47
N LEU A 46 -18.58 -4.96 -6.42
CA LEU A 46 -17.90 -4.77 -7.70
C LEU A 46 -18.70 -5.33 -8.87
N PRO A 47 -18.43 -4.82 -10.09
CA PRO A 47 -18.90 -5.42 -11.33
C PRO A 47 -18.54 -6.92 -11.45
N PRO A 48 -19.45 -7.75 -12.01
CA PRO A 48 -19.23 -9.19 -12.16
C PRO A 48 -17.94 -9.57 -12.92
N ASP A 49 -17.53 -8.76 -13.89
CA ASP A 49 -16.33 -9.00 -14.69
C ASP A 49 -15.04 -8.87 -13.87
N ILE A 50 -15.01 -8.00 -12.86
CA ILE A 50 -13.87 -7.87 -11.94
C ILE A 50 -13.93 -8.98 -10.88
N LEU A 51 -15.13 -9.28 -10.35
CA LEU A 51 -15.35 -10.39 -9.42
C LEU A 51 -14.87 -11.73 -9.97
N ALA A 52 -14.99 -11.95 -11.29
CA ALA A 52 -14.50 -13.18 -11.94
C ALA A 52 -12.99 -13.39 -11.81
N ARG A 53 -12.21 -12.32 -11.63
CA ARG A 53 -10.74 -12.35 -11.38
C ARG A 53 -10.39 -12.31 -9.89
N TRP A 54 -11.40 -12.21 -9.04
CA TRP A 54 -11.28 -11.98 -7.60
C TRP A 54 -11.30 -13.31 -6.81
N GLY A 55 -10.34 -14.17 -7.11
CA GLY A 55 -10.30 -15.55 -6.61
C GLY A 55 -10.17 -15.71 -5.09
N GLU A 56 -10.36 -16.94 -4.61
CA GLU A 56 -10.37 -17.29 -3.17
C GLU A 56 -9.04 -16.96 -2.46
N GLU A 57 -7.91 -17.14 -3.14
CA GLU A 57 -6.57 -16.88 -2.59
C GLU A 57 -6.13 -15.41 -2.72
N ILE A 58 -6.89 -14.59 -3.44
CA ILE A 58 -6.57 -13.18 -3.68
C ILE A 58 -6.95 -12.35 -2.47
N SER A 59 -6.01 -11.56 -1.98
CA SER A 59 -6.24 -10.63 -0.87
C SER A 59 -5.42 -9.35 -0.93
N VAL A 60 -4.67 -9.15 -2.03
CA VAL A 60 -3.89 -7.93 -2.27
C VAL A 60 -4.20 -7.38 -3.66
N LEU A 61 -4.22 -6.05 -3.78
CA LEU A 61 -4.15 -5.32 -5.04
C LEU A 61 -2.86 -4.49 -5.04
N GLU A 62 -2.07 -4.61 -6.09
CA GLU A 62 -0.86 -3.80 -6.26
C GLU A 62 -0.62 -3.44 -7.72
N ALA A 63 0.22 -2.43 -7.95
CA ALA A 63 0.69 -2.08 -9.29
C ALA A 63 2.20 -2.32 -9.38
N ASP A 64 2.61 -3.16 -10.32
CA ASP A 64 4.01 -3.43 -10.63
C ASP A 64 4.23 -3.38 -12.16
N LYS A 65 5.42 -3.74 -12.64
CA LYS A 65 5.77 -3.72 -14.07
C LYS A 65 4.78 -4.47 -14.99
N GLU A 66 4.00 -5.42 -14.48
CA GLU A 66 2.99 -6.20 -15.21
C GLU A 66 1.63 -5.50 -15.25
N GLY A 67 1.43 -4.44 -14.45
CA GLY A 67 0.21 -3.65 -14.38
C GLY A 67 -0.41 -3.65 -12.97
N VAL A 68 -1.68 -3.25 -12.89
CA VAL A 68 -2.47 -3.29 -11.66
C VAL A 68 -3.14 -4.65 -11.55
N LEU A 69 -2.72 -5.47 -10.58
CA LEU A 69 -3.07 -6.87 -10.53
C LEU A 69 -3.54 -7.31 -9.14
N PHE A 70 -4.50 -8.22 -9.15
CA PHE A 70 -4.86 -9.01 -7.99
C PHE A 70 -3.78 -10.03 -7.67
N ARG A 71 -3.36 -10.10 -6.40
CA ARG A 71 -2.27 -10.95 -5.94
C ARG A 71 -2.66 -11.76 -4.71
N ARG A 72 -2.00 -12.91 -4.54
CA ARG A 72 -2.04 -13.66 -3.29
C ARG A 72 -1.14 -12.95 -2.29
N LEU A 73 -1.54 -12.95 -1.03
CA LEU A 73 -0.75 -12.29 0.03
C LEU A 73 0.69 -12.81 0.09
N GLN A 74 0.87 -14.12 -0.08
CA GLN A 74 2.20 -14.76 -0.05
C GLN A 74 3.13 -14.30 -1.18
N ASP A 75 2.58 -13.89 -2.34
CA ASP A 75 3.38 -13.41 -3.45
C ASP A 75 3.90 -11.99 -3.12
N THR A 76 3.04 -11.13 -2.57
CA THR A 76 3.40 -9.76 -2.13
C THR A 76 4.32 -9.76 -0.91
N LEU A 77 4.17 -10.72 0.01
CA LEU A 77 4.97 -10.79 1.24
C LEU A 77 6.29 -11.57 1.10
N ALA A 78 6.68 -11.97 -0.11
CA ALA A 78 7.97 -12.61 -0.37
C ALA A 78 9.16 -11.63 -0.31
N VAL A 79 9.20 -10.77 0.71
CA VAL A 79 10.02 -9.54 0.82
C VAL A 79 11.00 -9.61 2.00
N ASP A 80 12.04 -8.78 1.96
CA ASP A 80 13.04 -8.68 3.03
C ASP A 80 12.60 -7.75 4.15
N SER A 81 11.75 -6.75 3.85
CA SER A 81 11.18 -5.84 4.85
C SER A 81 9.74 -5.48 4.53
N LEU A 82 8.96 -5.27 5.59
CA LEU A 82 7.54 -4.94 5.54
C LEU A 82 7.19 -3.96 6.67
N VAL A 83 6.41 -2.93 6.36
CA VAL A 83 5.59 -2.23 7.35
C VAL A 83 4.13 -2.28 6.93
N VAL A 84 3.26 -2.51 7.90
CA VAL A 84 1.79 -2.49 7.73
C VAL A 84 1.27 -1.17 8.28
N LEU A 85 0.59 -0.40 7.43
CA LEU A 85 -0.01 0.88 7.76
C LEU A 85 -1.53 0.75 7.69
N ARG A 86 -2.20 0.91 8.83
CA ARG A 86 -3.65 0.85 8.93
C ARG A 86 -4.26 2.23 8.73
N PRO A 87 -5.20 2.42 7.78
CA PRO A 87 -5.89 3.69 7.61
C PRO A 87 -6.72 4.06 8.84
N ARG A 88 -6.75 5.35 9.17
CA ARG A 88 -7.54 5.95 10.26
C ARG A 88 -8.86 6.48 9.71
N CYS A 89 -9.73 5.58 9.26
CA CYS A 89 -11.06 5.93 8.79
C CYS A 89 -12.08 4.82 9.09
N GLU A 90 -13.35 5.15 8.91
CA GLU A 90 -14.49 4.26 9.19
C GLU A 90 -14.58 3.11 8.18
N LEU A 91 -15.21 2.00 8.58
CA LEU A 91 -15.28 0.78 7.76
C LEU A 91 -16.02 0.98 6.43
N ASP A 92 -16.98 1.90 6.36
CA ASP A 92 -17.67 2.26 5.12
C ASP A 92 -16.73 2.99 4.15
N VAL A 93 -15.84 3.85 4.66
CA VAL A 93 -14.76 4.47 3.87
C VAL A 93 -13.79 3.41 3.36
N ILE A 94 -13.44 2.41 4.18
CA ILE A 94 -12.61 1.27 3.74
C ILE A 94 -13.29 0.49 2.59
N ALA A 95 -14.56 0.15 2.74
CA ALA A 95 -15.30 -0.57 1.72
C ALA A 95 -15.37 0.22 0.40
N GLN A 96 -15.67 1.52 0.48
CA GLN A 96 -15.66 2.42 -0.68
C GLN A 96 -14.27 2.51 -1.34
N ALA A 97 -13.21 2.62 -0.54
CA ALA A 97 -11.83 2.69 -1.03
C ALA A 97 -11.45 1.43 -1.81
N ILE A 98 -11.76 0.24 -1.26
CA ILE A 98 -11.50 -1.05 -1.90
C ILE A 98 -12.33 -1.18 -3.18
N THR A 99 -13.64 -0.90 -3.14
CA THR A 99 -14.51 -0.91 -4.33
C THR A 99 -13.99 0.04 -5.42
N ARG A 100 -13.55 1.24 -5.05
CA ARG A 100 -13.04 2.25 -5.99
C ARG A 100 -11.77 1.77 -6.67
N VAL A 101 -10.78 1.33 -5.90
CA VAL A 101 -9.46 0.99 -6.46
C VAL A 101 -9.47 -0.31 -7.26
N CYS A 102 -10.29 -1.30 -6.90
CA CYS A 102 -10.35 -2.55 -7.65
C CYS A 102 -10.86 -2.37 -9.09
N ARG A 103 -11.54 -1.25 -9.41
CA ARG A 103 -11.90 -0.88 -10.79
C ARG A 103 -10.71 -0.50 -11.66
N HIS A 104 -9.53 -0.35 -11.07
CA HIS A 104 -8.28 -0.09 -11.77
C HIS A 104 -7.52 -1.38 -12.12
N GLU A 105 -7.97 -2.55 -11.64
CA GLU A 105 -7.36 -3.82 -12.01
C GLU A 105 -7.38 -4.01 -13.54
N GLY A 106 -6.30 -4.58 -14.08
CA GLY A 106 -6.09 -4.76 -15.52
C GLY A 106 -5.52 -3.54 -16.25
N LYS A 107 -5.37 -2.38 -15.59
CA LYS A 107 -4.65 -1.23 -16.16
C LYS A 107 -3.14 -1.52 -16.23
N GLY A 108 -2.48 -0.93 -17.22
CA GLY A 108 -1.02 -1.05 -17.40
C GLY A 108 -0.22 -0.29 -16.34
N TYR A 109 1.09 -0.54 -16.29
CA TYR A 109 1.99 0.19 -15.39
C TYR A 109 2.43 1.54 -15.95
N ASN A 110 2.50 2.56 -15.09
CA ASN A 110 2.92 3.90 -15.48
C ASN A 110 4.43 4.05 -15.41
N PHE A 111 5.13 3.60 -16.45
CA PHE A 111 6.59 3.78 -16.56
C PHE A 111 7.04 5.26 -16.61
N ASP A 112 6.11 6.19 -16.92
CA ASP A 112 6.40 7.62 -17.08
C ASP A 112 6.18 8.44 -15.78
N PHE A 113 5.70 7.80 -14.69
CA PHE A 113 5.36 8.43 -13.40
C PHE A 113 4.48 9.70 -13.52
N ASP A 114 3.64 9.77 -14.55
CA ASP A 114 2.72 10.89 -14.80
C ASP A 114 1.38 10.65 -14.10
N PHE A 115 1.17 11.27 -12.93
CA PHE A 115 -0.04 11.13 -12.11
C PHE A 115 -1.34 11.65 -12.78
N PHE A 116 -1.23 12.35 -13.92
CA PHE A 116 -2.38 12.85 -14.70
C PHE A 116 -2.88 11.85 -15.75
N ARG A 117 -2.13 10.78 -16.05
CA ARG A 117 -2.58 9.69 -16.91
C ARG A 117 -3.35 8.64 -16.12
N GLY A 118 -4.68 8.64 -16.25
CA GLY A 118 -5.56 7.70 -15.52
C GLY A 118 -5.59 6.27 -16.06
N ASP A 119 -4.89 5.97 -17.16
CA ASP A 119 -4.84 4.66 -17.82
C ASP A 119 -3.69 3.77 -17.35
N ARG A 120 -2.77 4.30 -16.55
CA ARG A 120 -1.64 3.57 -15.96
C ARG A 120 -1.39 4.02 -14.53
N LEU A 121 -1.00 3.11 -13.64
CA LEU A 121 -0.75 3.42 -12.23
C LEU A 121 0.65 2.99 -11.80
N VAL A 122 1.25 3.74 -10.88
CA VAL A 122 2.37 3.27 -10.05
C VAL A 122 1.87 2.68 -8.73
N CYS A 123 2.72 1.98 -7.98
CA CYS A 123 2.34 1.27 -6.76
C CYS A 123 1.63 2.18 -5.72
N THR A 124 2.15 3.39 -5.49
CA THR A 124 1.55 4.36 -4.55
C THR A 124 0.26 5.00 -5.07
N GLU A 125 0.03 5.00 -6.38
CA GLU A 125 -1.25 5.43 -6.95
C GLU A 125 -2.39 4.47 -6.59
N VAL A 126 -2.12 3.18 -6.34
CA VAL A 126 -3.15 2.26 -5.82
C VAL A 126 -3.68 2.79 -4.49
N VAL A 127 -2.80 3.19 -3.57
CA VAL A 127 -3.17 3.74 -2.26
C VAL A 127 -3.87 5.10 -2.42
N TYR A 128 -3.29 6.01 -3.20
CA TYR A 128 -3.87 7.34 -3.44
C TYR A 128 -5.25 7.25 -4.07
N ARG A 129 -5.43 6.45 -5.13
CA ARG A 129 -6.73 6.30 -5.82
C ARG A 129 -7.77 5.58 -4.98
N ALA A 130 -7.34 4.73 -4.04
CA ALA A 130 -8.25 4.11 -3.07
C ALA A 130 -8.83 5.16 -2.13
N TYR A 131 -7.97 5.97 -1.50
CA TYR A 131 -8.36 6.77 -0.34
C TYR A 131 -8.63 8.25 -0.62
N GLU A 132 -7.95 8.88 -1.57
CA GLU A 132 -8.03 10.34 -1.77
C GLU A 132 -9.48 10.84 -1.94
N GLY A 133 -9.87 11.78 -1.09
CA GLY A 133 -11.18 12.42 -1.11
C GLY A 133 -12.30 11.59 -0.48
N LEU A 134 -11.99 10.47 0.19
CA LEU A 134 -12.98 9.69 0.94
C LEU A 134 -12.88 10.01 2.44
N GLY A 135 -13.97 10.52 3.02
CA GLY A 135 -13.97 10.99 4.41
C GLY A 135 -12.90 12.06 4.62
N GLU A 136 -12.08 11.90 5.66
CA GLU A 136 -10.96 12.82 5.98
C GLU A 136 -9.64 12.44 5.28
N MET A 137 -9.66 11.48 4.35
CA MET A 137 -8.46 10.99 3.68
C MET A 137 -8.04 11.92 2.54
N HIS A 138 -7.19 12.89 2.87
CA HIS A 138 -6.62 13.85 1.92
C HIS A 138 -5.09 13.84 1.97
N PHE A 139 -4.47 13.41 0.87
CA PHE A 139 -3.02 13.33 0.73
C PHE A 139 -2.46 14.67 0.28
N GLN A 140 -1.33 15.06 0.88
CA GLN A 140 -0.50 16.14 0.37
C GLN A 140 0.56 15.51 -0.53
N LEU A 141 0.50 15.82 -1.82
CA LEU A 141 1.50 15.37 -2.79
C LEU A 141 2.77 16.23 -2.68
N SER A 142 3.92 15.58 -2.75
CA SER A 142 5.23 16.24 -2.83
C SER A 142 5.58 16.55 -4.29
N GLU A 143 6.43 17.55 -4.54
CA GLU A 143 6.90 17.83 -5.90
C GLU A 143 8.19 17.04 -6.17
N HIS A 144 8.18 16.19 -7.19
CA HIS A 144 9.35 15.45 -7.63
C HIS A 144 9.58 15.70 -9.13
N ALA A 145 10.75 16.24 -9.48
CA ALA A 145 11.10 16.60 -10.86
C ALA A 145 10.02 17.46 -11.58
N GLY A 146 9.39 18.39 -10.86
CA GLY A 146 8.36 19.29 -11.41
C GLY A 146 6.97 18.68 -11.56
N ARG A 147 6.73 17.49 -10.98
CA ARG A 147 5.43 16.80 -11.00
C ARG A 147 4.97 16.45 -9.58
N PRO A 148 3.67 16.56 -9.27
CA PRO A 148 3.13 16.02 -8.03
C PRO A 148 3.35 14.51 -7.97
N ALA A 149 3.87 14.03 -6.84
CA ALA A 149 4.14 12.63 -6.58
C ALA A 149 3.78 12.26 -5.14
N LEU A 150 3.59 10.96 -4.91
CA LEU A 150 3.45 10.37 -3.59
C LEU A 150 4.41 9.19 -3.52
N SER A 151 5.45 9.30 -2.71
CA SER A 151 6.36 8.18 -2.44
C SER A 151 5.80 7.25 -1.36
N ALA A 152 6.32 6.03 -1.26
CA ALA A 152 5.93 5.12 -0.19
C ALA A 152 6.38 5.65 1.18
N GLU A 153 7.50 6.37 1.22
CA GLU A 153 8.01 7.03 2.42
C GLU A 153 7.13 8.22 2.85
N ASP A 154 6.50 8.94 1.91
CA ASP A 154 5.50 9.96 2.25
C ASP A 154 4.29 9.33 2.99
N ILE A 155 3.87 8.13 2.59
CA ILE A 155 2.79 7.39 3.26
C ILE A 155 3.23 6.92 4.66
N ILE A 156 4.48 6.48 4.81
CA ILE A 156 5.06 6.15 6.12
C ILE A 156 5.14 7.41 7.01
N ASP A 157 5.55 8.54 6.46
CA ASP A 157 5.67 9.82 7.17
C ASP A 157 4.34 10.26 7.74
N LEU A 158 3.26 10.16 6.97
CA LEU A 158 1.90 10.38 7.44
C LEU A 158 1.60 9.52 8.68
N ALA A 159 1.90 8.22 8.65
CA ALA A 159 1.70 7.34 9.79
C ALA A 159 2.56 7.73 11.02
N LEU A 160 3.83 8.11 10.80
CA LEU A 160 4.74 8.53 11.86
C LEU A 160 4.34 9.87 12.49
N GLU A 161 3.71 10.77 11.72
CA GLU A 161 3.11 12.03 12.16
C GLU A 161 1.76 11.83 12.86
N GLY A 162 1.22 10.61 12.85
CA GLY A 162 -0.10 10.30 13.42
C GLY A 162 -1.26 10.77 12.53
N ARG A 163 -1.01 10.99 11.23
CA ARG A 163 -1.97 11.47 10.23
C ARG A 163 -2.34 10.34 9.28
N LEU A 164 -3.62 10.21 8.95
CA LEU A 164 -4.21 9.28 7.97
C LEU A 164 -4.01 7.78 8.22
N PHE A 165 -2.88 7.36 8.80
CA PHE A 165 -2.50 5.98 9.00
C PHE A 165 -1.91 5.75 10.40
N GLU A 166 -1.89 4.50 10.81
CA GLU A 166 -1.21 3.99 11.99
C GLU A 166 -0.28 2.85 11.59
N ALA A 167 0.98 2.87 12.00
CA ALA A 167 1.87 1.74 11.77
C ALA A 167 1.60 0.64 12.79
N VAL A 168 1.12 -0.53 12.35
CA VAL A 168 0.62 -1.62 13.22
C VAL A 168 1.54 -2.83 13.27
N ALA A 169 2.41 -3.01 12.27
CA ALA A 169 3.41 -4.05 12.28
C ALA A 169 4.65 -3.66 11.46
N LEU A 170 5.82 -4.15 11.86
CA LEU A 170 7.10 -3.93 11.18
C LEU A 170 7.95 -5.20 11.21
N PHE A 171 8.65 -5.49 10.12
CA PHE A 171 9.54 -6.64 9.98
C PHE A 171 10.73 -6.28 9.07
N GLY A 172 11.87 -6.94 9.30
CA GLY A 172 12.99 -6.96 8.36
C GLY A 172 14.01 -5.83 8.51
N VAL A 173 13.75 -4.84 9.39
CA VAL A 173 14.67 -3.71 9.61
C VAL A 173 15.45 -3.80 10.91
N ALA A 174 16.43 -2.91 11.11
CA ALA A 174 17.23 -2.87 12.33
C ALA A 174 16.37 -2.75 13.60
N GLY A 175 16.53 -3.72 14.52
CA GLY A 175 15.75 -3.85 15.74
C GLY A 175 14.57 -4.84 15.67
N CYS A 176 14.23 -5.34 14.47
CA CYS A 176 13.20 -6.36 14.24
C CYS A 176 13.46 -7.18 12.95
N ARG A 177 14.73 -7.54 12.69
CA ARG A 177 15.12 -8.24 11.46
C ARG A 177 14.50 -9.63 11.34
N GLU A 178 14.41 -10.35 12.45
CA GLU A 178 13.98 -11.76 12.48
C GLU A 178 12.63 -11.96 13.20
N SER A 179 11.98 -10.87 13.61
CA SER A 179 10.71 -10.96 14.34
C SER A 179 9.79 -9.82 13.97
N LEU A 180 8.49 -10.12 13.93
CA LEU A 180 7.45 -9.12 13.73
C LEU A 180 7.31 -8.26 14.97
N LEU A 181 7.47 -6.95 14.81
CA LEU A 181 7.31 -5.96 15.85
C LEU A 181 5.95 -5.27 15.72
N THR A 182 5.13 -5.33 16.78
CA THR A 182 3.80 -4.71 16.85
C THR A 182 3.65 -3.70 18.00
N GLU A 183 4.67 -3.56 18.84
CA GLU A 183 4.67 -2.62 19.98
C GLU A 183 4.88 -1.18 19.49
N GLY A 184 3.85 -0.33 19.56
CA GLY A 184 3.81 0.97 18.87
C GLY A 184 5.01 1.90 19.10
N GLY A 185 5.49 2.05 20.35
CA GLY A 185 6.62 2.92 20.66
C GLY A 185 7.93 2.45 20.03
N LYS A 186 8.26 1.17 20.21
CA LYS A 186 9.45 0.54 19.62
C LYS A 186 9.35 0.45 18.10
N LEU A 187 8.16 0.11 17.58
CA LEU A 187 7.84 0.06 16.16
C LEU A 187 8.13 1.40 15.49
N ARG A 188 7.53 2.48 16.00
CA ARG A 188 7.71 3.83 15.46
C ARG A 188 9.18 4.23 15.42
N ALA A 189 9.93 3.93 16.50
CA ALA A 189 11.35 4.23 16.58
C ALA A 189 12.20 3.41 15.58
N CYS A 190 11.91 2.12 15.41
CA CYS A 190 12.59 1.28 14.42
C CYS A 190 12.26 1.69 12.98
N LEU A 191 10.99 1.97 12.68
CA LEU A 191 10.53 2.42 11.38
C LEU A 191 11.19 3.73 10.98
N LEU A 192 11.16 4.75 11.85
CA LEU A 192 11.81 6.04 11.60
C LEU A 192 13.31 5.88 11.29
N ARG A 193 14.03 5.05 12.07
CA ARG A 193 15.47 4.82 11.84
C ARG A 193 15.77 4.09 10.53
N SER A 194 14.82 3.34 9.97
CA SER A 194 15.08 2.49 8.79
C SER A 194 15.42 3.28 7.52
N TYR A 195 14.95 4.52 7.39
CA TYR A 195 15.12 5.32 6.17
C TYR A 195 15.54 6.78 6.41
N ARG A 196 15.48 7.28 7.66
CA ARG A 196 15.95 8.64 7.99
C ARG A 196 17.33 8.70 8.66
N SER A 197 18.03 7.57 8.78
CA SER A 197 19.38 7.52 9.37
C SER A 197 20.50 7.61 8.32
N GLY A 198 20.21 8.21 7.16
CA GLY A 198 21.17 8.48 6.09
C GLY A 198 21.69 9.90 6.14
#